data_AF-A0A3D4JFE4-F1
#
_entry.id   AF-A0A3D4JFE4-F1
#
_cell.length_a   1.000
_cell.length_b   1.000
_cell.length_c   1.000
_cell.angle_alpha   90.00
_cell.angle_beta   90.00
_cell.angle_gamma   90.00
#
_symmetry.space_group_name_H-M   'P 1'
#
loop_
_entity.id
_entity.type
_entity.pdbx_description
1 polymer ?
#
loop_
_entity_poly.entity_id
_entity_poly.type
_entity_poly.pdbx_seq_one_letter_code
_entity_poly.pdbx_strand_id
1 'polypeptide(L)'
;MRALLNIQLPLDENDQFINIKEFRKILQTIGLKPTDMPSDENEKEFRAYCLRRSEPIFDRMPEKSEEDQLKKAFSRKNIIYASDLPQSNTIFMITAHTETEYRFRLLNPKIESLQEGCVDLVLKIRSYNEKYPNRQLGLGDNIDIFEHGLEESTISGKNVKSRWNATRKVAGRDILISVLGLIFFVILTVLNILFIPEETISHTIFDRLSTAMFTAMIVSSLNVYYTYRVSVPIIQWTASYSS
;
A
#
# COMPACT_ATOMS: atom_id res chain seq x y z
N MET A 1 -6.03 18.09 3.91
CA MET A 1 -6.39 16.84 4.59
C MET A 1 -5.14 16.19 5.16
N ARG A 2 -5.28 15.28 6.13
CA ARG A 2 -4.15 14.63 6.80
C ARG A 2 -4.33 13.12 6.73
N ALA A 3 -3.26 12.36 6.52
CA ALA A 3 -3.30 10.91 6.63
C ALA A 3 -2.40 10.42 7.76
N LEU A 4 -2.82 9.36 8.45
CA LEU A 4 -2.03 8.66 9.45
C LEU A 4 -1.76 7.23 8.98
N LEU A 5 -0.49 6.86 9.01
CA LEU A 5 -0.02 5.50 8.77
C LEU A 5 0.92 5.16 9.93
N ASN A 6 0.77 3.98 10.52
CA ASN A 6 1.76 3.50 11.47
C ASN A 6 2.68 2.44 10.86
N ILE A 7 3.91 2.43 11.32
CA ILE A 7 4.95 1.48 10.92
C ILE A 7 5.57 0.87 12.16
N GLN A 8 5.51 -0.46 12.24
CA GLN A 8 6.20 -1.25 13.25
C GLN A 8 7.69 -1.38 12.90
N LEU A 9 8.52 -1.19 13.91
CA LEU A 9 9.97 -1.28 13.79
C LEU A 9 10.43 -2.75 13.76
N PRO A 10 11.44 -3.07 12.94
CA PRO A 10 12.09 -4.37 12.98
C PRO A 10 12.92 -4.52 14.25
N LEU A 11 13.19 -5.78 14.60
CA LEU A 11 14.20 -6.15 15.58
C LEU A 11 15.59 -6.16 14.92
N ASP A 12 16.61 -5.83 15.70
CA ASP A 12 18.01 -5.94 15.37
C ASP A 12 18.54 -7.36 15.66
N GLU A 13 19.86 -7.55 15.52
CA GLU A 13 20.52 -8.85 15.76
C GLU A 13 20.52 -9.27 17.24
N ASN A 14 20.18 -8.37 18.16
CA ASN A 14 20.13 -8.59 19.60
C ASN A 14 18.68 -8.70 20.13
N ASP A 15 17.70 -8.93 19.25
CA ASP A 15 16.26 -8.92 19.56
C ASP A 15 15.77 -7.58 20.18
N GLN A 16 16.41 -6.46 19.84
CA GLN A 16 16.00 -5.12 20.25
C GLN A 16 15.43 -4.34 19.07
N PHE A 17 14.46 -3.47 19.30
CA PHE A 17 13.97 -2.59 18.23
C PHE A 17 15.07 -1.64 17.76
N ILE A 18 15.15 -1.44 16.44
CA ILE A 18 16.14 -0.54 15.85
C ILE A 18 16.04 0.86 16.47
N ASN A 19 17.19 1.47 16.70
CA ASN A 19 17.24 2.82 17.26
C ASN A 19 16.87 3.89 16.23
N ILE A 20 16.63 5.11 16.70
CA ILE A 20 16.25 6.26 15.87
C ILE A 20 17.25 6.53 14.74
N LYS A 21 18.55 6.44 15.00
CA LYS A 21 19.59 6.70 13.99
C LYS A 21 19.55 5.68 12.86
N GLU A 22 19.36 4.41 13.21
CA GLU A 22 19.21 3.34 12.24
C GLU A 22 17.94 3.51 11.41
N PHE A 23 16.81 3.83 12.06
CA PHE A 23 15.58 4.13 11.35
C PHE A 23 15.73 5.31 10.37
N ARG A 24 16.42 6.39 10.78
CA ARG A 24 16.73 7.53 9.89
C ARG A 24 17.56 7.09 8.69
N LYS A 25 18.55 6.19 8.85
CA LYS A 25 19.32 5.62 7.73
C LYS A 25 18.44 4.81 6.77
N ILE A 26 17.47 4.06 7.28
CA ILE A 26 16.51 3.32 6.45
C ILE A 26 15.69 4.31 5.60
N LEU A 27 15.15 5.37 6.18
CA LEU A 27 14.41 6.40 5.43
C LEU A 27 15.25 7.04 4.32
N GLN A 28 16.52 7.33 4.61
CA GLN A 28 17.45 7.88 3.62
C GLN A 28 17.70 6.87 2.49
N THR A 29 17.86 5.58 2.81
CA THR A 29 18.06 4.49 1.85
C THR A 29 16.84 4.30 0.93
N ILE A 30 15.64 4.54 1.46
CA ILE A 30 14.37 4.51 0.70
C ILE A 30 14.22 5.74 -0.23
N GLY A 31 15.15 6.70 -0.15
CA GLY A 31 15.15 7.91 -0.98
C GLY A 31 14.17 8.96 -0.47
N LEU A 32 14.02 9.08 0.85
CA LEU A 32 13.20 10.11 1.51
C LEU A 32 14.07 11.22 2.14
N LYS A 33 15.32 11.36 1.71
CA LYS A 33 16.24 12.41 2.16
C LYS A 33 16.14 13.64 1.25
N PRO A 34 15.66 14.80 1.74
CA PRO A 34 15.75 16.06 1.02
C PRO A 34 17.20 16.49 0.81
N THR A 35 17.46 17.21 -0.27
CA THR A 35 18.79 17.76 -0.59
C THR A 35 19.27 18.78 0.45
N ASP A 36 18.35 19.52 1.08
CA ASP A 36 18.62 20.55 2.09
C ASP A 36 18.66 20.01 3.53
N MET A 37 18.51 18.69 3.73
CA MET A 37 18.49 18.10 5.07
C MET A 37 19.90 18.12 5.70
N PRO A 38 20.06 18.68 6.92
CA PRO A 38 21.34 18.72 7.61
C PRO A 38 21.85 17.32 8.00
N SER A 39 23.12 17.23 8.38
CA SER A 39 23.71 15.99 8.90
C SER A 39 23.00 15.54 10.20
N ASP A 40 22.81 14.23 10.33
CA ASP A 40 22.24 13.59 11.52
C ASP A 40 23.22 13.56 12.72
N GLU A 41 24.47 14.00 12.51
CA GLU A 41 25.47 14.14 13.58
C GLU A 41 25.16 15.31 14.51
N ASN A 42 24.55 16.38 13.99
CA ASN A 42 24.12 17.53 14.76
C ASN A 42 22.62 17.42 15.12
N GLU A 43 22.31 16.63 16.15
CA GLU A 43 20.92 16.35 16.56
C GLU A 43 20.09 17.63 16.80
N LYS A 44 20.70 18.69 17.34
CA LYS A 44 19.98 19.95 17.62
C LYS A 44 19.53 20.64 16.34
N GLU A 45 20.42 20.71 15.35
CA GLU A 45 20.12 21.29 14.04
C GLU A 45 19.14 20.41 13.24
N PHE A 46 19.36 19.10 13.24
CA PHE A 46 18.49 18.12 12.60
C PHE A 46 17.06 18.18 13.14
N ARG A 47 16.92 18.25 14.47
CA ARG A 47 15.63 18.38 15.13
C ARG A 47 14.96 19.71 14.81
N ALA A 48 15.71 20.82 14.82
CA ALA A 48 15.18 22.13 14.45
C ALA A 48 14.68 22.15 12.99
N TYR A 49 15.42 21.51 12.08
CA TYR A 49 15.00 21.31 10.70
C TYR A 49 13.68 20.53 10.61
N CYS A 50 13.59 19.40 11.32
CA CYS A 50 12.39 18.56 11.32
C CYS A 50 11.16 19.30 11.85
N LEU A 51 11.32 20.06 12.94
CA LEU A 51 10.25 20.88 13.52
C LEU A 51 9.77 21.94 12.53
N ARG A 52 10.70 22.69 11.92
CA ARG A 52 10.37 23.73 10.93
C ARG A 52 9.60 23.16 9.74
N ARG A 53 10.04 22.02 9.20
CA ARG A 53 9.39 21.39 8.04
C ARG A 53 8.02 20.77 8.38
N SER A 54 7.79 20.45 9.66
CA SER A 54 6.54 19.85 10.14
C SER A 54 5.51 20.86 10.62
N GLU A 55 5.85 22.15 10.71
CA GLU A 55 4.95 23.20 11.18
C GLU A 55 3.59 23.19 10.46
N PRO A 56 3.52 23.06 9.12
CA PRO A 56 2.24 22.97 8.41
C PRO A 56 1.38 21.78 8.85
N ILE A 57 1.99 20.68 9.29
CA ILE A 57 1.27 19.50 9.80
C ILE A 57 0.73 19.80 11.19
N PHE A 58 1.54 20.40 12.06
CA PHE A 58 1.12 20.81 13.39
C PHE A 58 -0.05 21.80 13.34
N ASP A 59 -0.02 22.78 12.44
CA ASP A 59 -1.10 23.77 12.27
C ASP A 59 -2.44 23.14 11.85
N ARG A 60 -2.38 21.95 11.25
CA ARG A 60 -3.56 21.23 10.78
C ARG A 60 -4.05 20.18 11.78
N MET A 61 -3.29 19.89 12.84
CA MET A 61 -3.73 19.02 13.94
C MET A 61 -4.84 19.70 14.76
N PRO A 62 -5.76 18.92 15.35
CA PRO A 62 -6.82 19.46 16.20
C PRO A 62 -6.20 20.04 17.49
N GLU A 63 -6.87 21.02 18.09
CA GLU A 63 -6.44 21.67 19.34
C GLU A 63 -7.64 22.06 20.22
N LYS A 64 -8.84 21.54 19.93
CA LYS A 64 -10.07 21.98 20.57
C LYS A 64 -10.21 21.40 21.98
N SER A 65 -9.77 20.16 22.18
CA SER A 65 -9.76 19.50 23.48
C SER A 65 -8.38 19.55 24.14
N GLU A 66 -8.33 19.41 25.46
CA GLU A 66 -7.07 19.25 26.21
C GLU A 66 -6.29 18.02 25.72
N GLU A 67 -7.01 16.94 25.39
CA GLU A 67 -6.43 15.73 24.81
C GLU A 67 -5.73 16.01 23.47
N ASP A 68 -6.34 16.81 22.59
CA ASP A 68 -5.77 17.18 21.30
C ASP A 68 -4.47 17.99 21.47
N GLN A 69 -4.49 18.94 22.41
CA GLN A 69 -3.33 19.76 22.74
C GLN A 69 -2.19 18.89 23.28
N LEU A 70 -2.49 17.92 24.14
CA LEU A 70 -1.51 16.94 24.64
C LEU A 70 -0.96 16.07 23.50
N LYS A 71 -1.81 15.57 22.58
CA LYS A 71 -1.38 14.80 21.40
C LYS A 71 -0.46 15.62 20.50
N LYS A 72 -0.76 16.90 20.27
CA LYS A 72 0.07 17.81 19.47
C LYS A 72 1.39 18.12 20.15
N ALA A 73 1.38 18.43 21.46
CA ALA A 73 2.59 18.67 22.24
C ALA A 73 3.50 17.43 22.30
N PHE A 74 2.93 16.24 22.49
CA PHE A 74 3.64 14.97 22.42
C PHE A 74 4.28 14.77 21.03
N SER A 75 3.52 15.02 19.96
CA SER A 75 4.03 14.89 18.58
C SER A 75 5.19 15.86 18.30
N ARG A 76 5.12 17.10 18.80
CA ARG A 76 6.23 18.07 18.72
C ARG A 76 7.47 17.61 19.49
N LYS A 77 7.27 17.02 20.68
CA LYS A 77 8.38 16.52 21.52
C LYS A 77 9.03 15.26 20.93
N ASN A 78 8.28 14.42 20.24
CA ASN A 78 8.73 13.10 19.77
C ASN A 78 8.92 13.01 18.26
N ILE A 79 9.16 14.15 17.60
CA ILE A 79 9.49 14.18 16.18
C ILE A 79 10.84 13.50 15.92
N ILE A 80 10.86 12.60 14.94
CA ILE A 80 12.04 11.82 14.56
C ILE A 80 12.60 12.29 13.22
N TYR A 81 11.71 12.60 12.29
CA TYR A 81 12.06 12.90 10.90
C TYR A 81 10.95 13.71 10.23
N ALA A 82 11.30 14.56 9.27
CA ALA A 82 10.34 15.24 8.43
C ALA A 82 10.92 15.48 7.04
N SER A 83 10.08 15.32 6.03
CA SER A 83 10.47 15.39 4.62
C SER A 83 9.22 15.56 3.76
N ASP A 84 9.37 15.41 2.46
CA ASP A 84 8.32 15.45 1.47
C ASP A 84 8.42 14.26 0.50
N LEU A 85 7.28 13.95 -0.12
CA LEU A 85 7.16 13.02 -1.22
C LEU A 85 7.04 13.86 -2.49
N PRO A 86 8.11 13.97 -3.31
CA PRO A 86 8.16 14.92 -4.40
C PRO A 86 7.16 14.60 -5.52
N GLN A 87 6.84 13.31 -5.74
CA GLN A 87 5.91 12.89 -6.79
C GLN A 87 4.48 13.42 -6.55
N SER A 88 4.02 13.36 -5.29
CA SER A 88 2.67 13.79 -4.92
C SER A 88 2.62 15.18 -4.27
N ASN A 89 3.77 15.84 -4.15
CA ASN A 89 3.94 17.09 -3.40
C ASN A 89 3.33 17.02 -1.97
N THR A 90 3.54 15.89 -1.29
CA THR A 90 2.95 15.61 0.03
C THR A 90 4.00 15.74 1.10
N ILE A 91 3.76 16.62 2.07
CA ILE A 91 4.67 16.80 3.21
C ILE A 91 4.37 15.68 4.22
N PHE A 92 5.40 15.16 4.88
CA PHE A 92 5.19 14.21 5.97
C PHE A 92 6.14 14.43 7.14
N MET A 93 5.69 14.03 8.31
CA MET A 93 6.52 13.91 9.51
C MET A 93 6.36 12.54 10.12
N ILE A 94 7.38 12.12 10.87
CA ILE A 94 7.41 10.87 11.60
C ILE A 94 7.64 11.18 13.07
N THR A 95 6.81 10.61 13.92
CA THR A 95 6.90 10.74 15.38
C THR A 95 7.00 9.36 16.02
N ALA A 96 7.80 9.21 17.08
CA ALA A 96 7.71 8.03 17.94
C ALA A 96 6.32 7.98 18.56
N HIS A 97 5.57 6.90 18.32
CA HIS A 97 4.27 6.70 18.95
C HIS A 97 4.42 5.81 20.18
N THR A 98 5.09 4.67 19.99
CA THR A 98 5.48 3.73 21.05
C THR A 98 6.95 3.33 20.86
N GLU A 99 7.47 2.47 21.72
CA GLU A 99 8.81 1.89 21.56
C GLU A 99 8.94 1.03 20.30
N THR A 100 7.82 0.49 19.80
CA THR A 100 7.79 -0.51 18.72
C THR A 100 7.21 0.04 17.42
N GLU A 101 6.60 1.23 17.45
CA GLU A 101 5.82 1.77 16.35
C GLU A 101 6.05 3.27 16.17
N TYR A 102 6.34 3.66 14.94
CA TYR A 102 6.44 5.05 14.52
C TYR A 102 5.24 5.44 13.66
N ARG A 103 4.74 6.65 13.91
CA ARG A 103 3.57 7.19 13.21
C ARG A 103 4.00 8.19 12.15
N PHE A 104 3.62 7.91 10.92
CA PHE A 104 3.74 8.79 9.77
C PHE A 104 2.49 9.64 9.68
N ARG A 105 2.68 10.95 9.61
CA ARG A 105 1.61 11.92 9.36
C ARG A 105 1.89 12.59 8.05
N LEU A 106 1.00 12.41 7.09
CA LEU A 106 1.10 13.02 5.77
C LEU A 106 0.10 14.18 5.66
N LEU A 107 0.46 15.21 4.92
CA LEU A 107 -0.35 16.39 4.70
C LEU A 107 -0.34 16.77 3.21
N ASN A 108 -1.53 16.87 2.65
CA ASN A 108 -1.75 17.48 1.35
C ASN A 108 -3.14 18.16 1.35
N PRO A 109 -3.30 19.35 0.77
CA PRO A 109 -4.61 19.96 0.61
C PRO A 109 -5.57 19.14 -0.28
N LYS A 110 -5.04 18.46 -1.31
CA LYS A 110 -5.82 17.65 -2.26
C LYS A 110 -5.87 16.20 -1.80
N ILE A 111 -7.05 15.59 -1.84
CA ILE A 111 -7.25 14.22 -1.36
C ILE A 111 -6.59 13.20 -2.27
N GLU A 112 -6.64 13.43 -3.58
CA GLU A 112 -6.06 12.57 -4.60
C GLU A 112 -4.54 12.51 -4.42
N SER A 113 -3.90 13.67 -4.30
CA SER A 113 -2.45 13.76 -4.04
C SER A 113 -2.06 13.22 -2.66
N LEU A 114 -2.94 13.29 -1.67
CA LEU A 114 -2.71 12.64 -0.37
C LEU A 114 -2.73 11.11 -0.51
N GLN A 115 -3.72 10.55 -1.20
CA GLN A 115 -3.83 9.13 -1.47
C GLN A 115 -2.65 8.62 -2.30
N GLU A 116 -2.23 9.36 -3.33
CA GLU A 116 -1.02 9.09 -4.12
C GLU A 116 0.23 9.09 -3.23
N GLY A 117 0.37 10.07 -2.32
CA GLY A 117 1.48 10.12 -1.37
C GLY A 117 1.51 8.91 -0.42
N CYS A 118 0.35 8.48 0.08
CA CYS A 118 0.26 7.25 0.87
C CYS A 118 0.68 6.02 0.06
N VAL A 119 0.28 5.94 -1.21
CA VAL A 119 0.65 4.84 -2.12
C VAL A 119 2.17 4.85 -2.39
N ASP A 120 2.76 6.00 -2.70
CA ASP A 120 4.22 6.13 -2.95
C ASP A 120 5.02 5.70 -1.72
N LEU A 121 4.63 6.19 -0.54
CA LEU A 121 5.27 5.80 0.72
C LEU A 121 5.21 4.28 0.96
N VAL A 122 4.03 3.68 0.80
CA VAL A 122 3.86 2.22 0.97
C VAL A 122 4.69 1.44 -0.04
N LEU A 123 4.74 1.87 -1.31
CA LEU A 123 5.56 1.22 -2.34
C LEU A 123 7.05 1.27 -2.01
N LYS A 124 7.53 2.45 -1.60
CA LYS A 124 8.90 2.68 -1.15
C LYS A 124 9.31 1.75 -0.01
N ILE A 125 8.43 1.58 0.99
CA ILE A 125 8.67 0.67 2.13
C ILE A 125 8.63 -0.79 1.69
N ARG A 126 7.68 -1.18 0.83
CA ARG A 126 7.62 -2.56 0.30
C ARG A 126 8.87 -2.91 -0.49
N SER A 127 9.35 -2.01 -1.34
CA SER A 127 10.57 -2.21 -2.11
C SER A 127 11.79 -2.39 -1.19
N TYR A 128 11.86 -1.64 -0.09
CA TYR A 128 12.88 -1.85 0.93
C TYR A 128 12.75 -3.23 1.61
N ASN A 129 11.54 -3.63 2.02
CA ASN A 129 11.30 -4.94 2.65
C ASN A 129 11.61 -6.12 1.72
N GLU A 130 11.35 -5.98 0.42
CA GLU A 130 11.70 -6.98 -0.60
C GLU A 130 13.23 -7.11 -0.75
N LYS A 131 13.95 -5.99 -0.66
CA LYS A 131 15.42 -5.97 -0.73
C LYS A 131 16.10 -6.44 0.57
N TYR A 132 15.46 -6.20 1.72
CA TYR A 132 15.98 -6.49 3.06
C TYR A 132 14.98 -7.35 3.86
N PRO A 133 14.82 -8.64 3.51
CA PRO A 133 13.79 -9.51 4.09
C PRO A 133 13.95 -9.80 5.59
N ASN A 134 15.16 -9.63 6.14
CA ASN A 134 15.45 -9.84 7.56
C ASN A 134 15.28 -8.58 8.41
N ARG A 135 15.03 -7.40 7.81
CA ARG A 135 14.85 -6.12 8.51
C ARG A 135 13.62 -5.39 8.00
N GLN A 136 12.48 -6.08 8.01
CA GLN A 136 11.24 -5.56 7.43
C GLN A 136 10.57 -4.52 8.34
N LEU A 137 10.24 -3.37 7.77
CA LEU A 137 9.34 -2.41 8.40
C LEU A 137 7.90 -2.95 8.31
N GLY A 138 7.27 -3.20 9.45
CA GLY A 138 5.89 -3.71 9.50
C GLY A 138 4.90 -2.61 9.14
N LEU A 139 4.32 -2.66 7.93
CA LEU A 139 3.28 -1.71 7.53
C LEU A 139 1.97 -2.01 8.26
N GLY A 140 1.42 -1.02 8.95
CA GLY A 140 0.09 -1.09 9.54
C GLY A 140 -0.98 -1.47 8.51
N ASP A 141 -2.07 -2.06 9.00
CA ASP A 141 -3.14 -2.57 8.14
C ASP A 141 -4.02 -1.45 7.59
N ASN A 142 -4.18 -0.38 8.36
CA ASN A 142 -5.08 0.74 8.05
C ASN A 142 -4.30 2.05 7.89
N ILE A 143 -4.82 2.89 7.01
CA ILE A 143 -4.36 4.25 6.74
C ILE A 143 -5.59 5.15 6.82
N ASP A 144 -5.63 6.02 7.80
CA ASP A 144 -6.81 6.86 8.05
C ASP A 144 -6.56 8.28 7.54
N ILE A 145 -7.52 8.80 6.77
CA ILE A 145 -7.51 10.16 6.24
C ILE A 145 -8.55 10.99 6.98
N PHE A 146 -8.08 12.11 7.52
CA PHE A 146 -8.85 13.07 8.28
C PHE A 146 -8.96 14.36 7.49
N GLU A 147 -10.18 14.87 7.37
CA GLU A 147 -10.40 16.24 6.96
C GLU A 147 -9.89 17.24 8.01
N HIS A 148 -9.81 18.50 7.60
CA HIS A 148 -9.24 19.54 8.44
C HIS A 148 -10.10 19.78 9.69
N GLY A 149 -9.48 19.73 10.88
CA GLY A 149 -10.17 20.01 12.14
C GLY A 149 -11.10 18.90 12.66
N LEU A 150 -11.15 17.75 11.99
CA LEU A 150 -11.86 16.55 12.43
C LEU A 150 -10.89 15.51 13.03
N GLU A 151 -11.36 14.79 14.04
CA GLU A 151 -10.72 13.60 14.65
C GLU A 151 -11.28 12.29 14.06
N GLU A 152 -12.47 12.32 13.44
CA GLU A 152 -13.05 11.14 12.79
C GLU A 152 -12.46 10.94 11.39
N SER A 153 -12.14 9.68 11.07
CA SER A 153 -11.64 9.31 9.74
C SER A 153 -12.74 9.49 8.70
N THR A 154 -12.48 10.31 7.69
CA THR A 154 -13.39 10.54 6.55
C THR A 154 -13.19 9.48 5.48
N ILE A 155 -11.97 8.96 5.34
CA ILE A 155 -11.63 7.86 4.43
C ILE A 155 -10.64 6.94 5.13
N SER A 156 -10.95 5.64 5.15
CA SER A 156 -10.01 4.62 5.61
C SER A 156 -9.52 3.78 4.43
N GLY A 157 -8.20 3.65 4.34
CA GLY A 157 -7.49 2.83 3.37
C GLY A 157 -6.97 1.57 4.03
N LYS A 158 -7.15 0.41 3.38
CA LYS A 158 -6.59 -0.86 3.81
C LYS A 158 -5.39 -1.26 2.96
N ASN A 159 -4.27 -1.54 3.60
CA ASN A 159 -3.05 -2.00 2.96
C ASN A 159 -3.23 -3.42 2.39
N VAL A 160 -3.03 -3.60 1.08
CA VAL A 160 -3.22 -4.90 0.41
C VAL A 160 -1.97 -5.77 0.54
N LYS A 161 -1.89 -6.56 1.61
CA LYS A 161 -0.73 -7.43 1.92
C LYS A 161 -0.41 -8.46 0.82
N SER A 162 -1.44 -9.06 0.22
CA SER A 162 -1.29 -10.05 -0.84
C SER A 162 -2.13 -9.66 -2.05
N ARG A 163 -1.45 -9.27 -3.13
CA ARG A 163 -2.08 -8.96 -4.41
C ARG A 163 -2.85 -10.16 -4.97
N TRP A 164 -2.35 -11.37 -4.76
CA TRP A 164 -3.00 -12.59 -5.23
C TRP A 164 -4.32 -12.85 -4.49
N ASN A 165 -4.35 -12.69 -3.18
CA ASN A 165 -5.59 -12.85 -2.40
C ASN A 165 -6.63 -11.79 -2.79
N ALA A 166 -6.20 -10.55 -3.04
CA ALA A 166 -7.09 -9.51 -3.54
C ALA A 166 -7.59 -9.81 -4.96
N THR A 167 -6.71 -10.30 -5.85
CA THR A 167 -7.10 -10.71 -7.22
C THR A 167 -8.13 -11.83 -7.19
N ARG A 168 -7.94 -12.85 -6.34
CA ARG A 168 -8.91 -13.94 -6.17
C ARG A 168 -10.29 -13.43 -5.73
N LYS A 169 -10.33 -12.41 -4.86
CA LYS A 169 -11.60 -11.80 -4.42
C LYS A 169 -12.29 -11.03 -5.55
N VAL A 170 -11.53 -10.32 -6.38
CA VAL A 170 -12.09 -9.45 -7.45
C VAL A 170 -12.39 -10.22 -8.73
N ALA A 171 -11.46 -11.07 -9.19
CA ALA A 171 -11.54 -11.82 -10.45
C ALA A 171 -11.83 -13.31 -10.24
N GLY A 172 -12.42 -13.71 -9.11
CA GLY A 172 -12.68 -15.12 -8.77
C GLY A 172 -13.52 -15.84 -9.82
N ARG A 173 -14.50 -15.15 -10.43
CA ARG A 173 -15.31 -15.69 -11.53
C ARG A 173 -14.46 -16.00 -12.76
N ASP A 174 -13.53 -15.11 -13.13
CA ASP A 174 -12.69 -15.32 -14.31
C ASP A 174 -11.64 -16.41 -14.06
N ILE A 175 -11.16 -16.56 -12.82
CA ILE A 175 -10.35 -17.72 -12.42
C ILE A 175 -11.16 -19.02 -12.63
N LEU A 176 -12.41 -19.05 -12.18
CA LEU A 176 -13.29 -20.21 -12.34
C LEU A 176 -13.53 -20.53 -13.83
N ILE A 177 -13.87 -19.52 -14.65
CA ILE A 177 -14.09 -19.69 -16.10
C ILE A 177 -12.82 -20.22 -16.77
N SER A 178 -11.65 -19.69 -16.40
CA SER A 178 -10.36 -20.16 -16.95
C SER A 178 -10.10 -21.63 -16.60
N VAL A 179 -10.33 -22.03 -15.34
CA VAL A 179 -10.10 -23.41 -14.89
C VAL A 179 -11.11 -24.37 -15.54
N LEU A 180 -12.40 -24.04 -15.53
CA LEU A 180 -13.42 -24.88 -16.16
C LEU A 180 -13.23 -24.96 -17.68
N GLY A 181 -12.94 -23.83 -18.34
CA GLY A 181 -12.63 -23.78 -19.77
C GLY A 181 -11.44 -24.68 -20.13
N LEU A 182 -10.37 -24.66 -19.34
CA LEU A 182 -9.24 -25.57 -19.52
C LEU A 182 -9.63 -27.04 -19.35
N ILE A 183 -10.36 -27.37 -18.28
CA ILE A 183 -10.82 -28.75 -18.01
C ILE A 183 -11.69 -29.26 -19.16
N PHE A 184 -12.70 -28.49 -19.57
CA PHE A 184 -13.57 -28.86 -20.68
C PHE A 184 -12.81 -28.96 -21.99
N PHE A 185 -11.89 -28.04 -22.28
CA PHE A 185 -11.05 -28.08 -23.48
C PHE A 185 -10.21 -29.36 -23.54
N VAL A 186 -9.59 -29.76 -22.42
CA VAL A 186 -8.79 -31.00 -22.34
C VAL A 186 -9.67 -32.23 -22.52
N ILE A 187 -10.81 -32.31 -21.82
CA ILE A 187 -11.76 -33.42 -21.94
C ILE A 187 -12.24 -33.56 -23.38
N LEU A 188 -12.65 -32.44 -23.97
CA LEU A 188 -13.08 -32.39 -25.35
C LEU A 188 -11.95 -32.90 -26.24
N THR A 189 -10.75 -32.34 -26.15
CA THR A 189 -9.60 -32.71 -27.01
C THR A 189 -9.31 -34.21 -26.96
N VAL A 190 -9.32 -34.80 -25.76
CA VAL A 190 -9.14 -36.25 -25.57
C VAL A 190 -10.28 -37.05 -26.21
N LEU A 191 -11.53 -36.60 -26.08
CA LEU A 191 -12.69 -37.25 -26.70
C LEU A 191 -12.65 -37.20 -28.23
N ASN A 192 -12.19 -36.10 -28.82
CA ASN A 192 -12.01 -36.00 -30.27
C ASN A 192 -10.98 -37.03 -30.77
N ILE A 193 -9.80 -37.06 -30.15
CA ILE A 193 -8.71 -37.99 -30.51
C ILE A 193 -9.15 -39.47 -30.41
N LEU A 194 -9.98 -39.82 -29.42
CA LEU A 194 -10.31 -41.22 -29.13
C LEU A 194 -11.57 -41.74 -29.83
N PHE A 195 -12.55 -40.89 -30.19
CA PHE A 195 -13.91 -41.37 -30.50
C PHE A 195 -14.61 -40.72 -31.71
N ILE A 196 -14.07 -39.67 -32.34
CA ILE A 196 -14.79 -38.94 -33.39
C ILE A 196 -14.13 -39.18 -34.77
N PRO A 197 -14.79 -39.86 -35.72
CA PRO A 197 -14.32 -39.93 -37.11
C PRO A 197 -14.33 -38.54 -37.75
N GLU A 198 -13.26 -38.18 -38.48
CA GLU A 198 -12.97 -36.84 -39.01
C GLU A 198 -14.09 -36.22 -39.88
N GLU A 199 -14.97 -37.03 -40.50
CA GLU A 199 -15.97 -36.57 -41.47
C GLU A 199 -17.42 -36.50 -40.95
N THR A 200 -17.63 -36.17 -39.68
CA THR A 200 -18.99 -36.09 -39.11
C THR A 200 -19.40 -34.67 -38.73
N ILE A 201 -20.69 -34.34 -38.83
CA ILE A 201 -21.26 -33.04 -38.35
C ILE A 201 -20.89 -32.79 -36.87
N SER A 202 -20.71 -33.85 -36.09
CA SER A 202 -20.19 -33.82 -34.73
C SER A 202 -18.80 -33.20 -34.62
N HIS A 203 -17.90 -33.39 -35.58
CA HIS A 203 -16.56 -32.79 -35.59
C HIS A 203 -16.63 -31.27 -35.69
N THR A 204 -17.48 -30.73 -36.57
CA THR A 204 -17.63 -29.26 -36.72
C THR A 204 -18.24 -28.60 -35.48
N ILE A 205 -19.22 -29.24 -34.84
CA ILE A 205 -19.82 -28.74 -33.59
C ILE A 205 -18.78 -28.77 -32.47
N PHE A 206 -18.02 -29.86 -32.41
CA PHE A 206 -16.95 -30.06 -31.46
C PHE A 206 -15.85 -29.00 -31.61
N ASP A 207 -15.38 -28.70 -32.83
CA ASP A 207 -14.36 -27.69 -33.08
C ASP A 207 -14.82 -26.29 -32.66
N ARG A 208 -16.08 -25.95 -32.94
CA ARG A 208 -16.67 -24.67 -32.52
C ARG A 208 -16.77 -24.56 -31.00
N LEU A 209 -17.19 -25.63 -30.32
CA LEU A 209 -17.27 -25.67 -28.86
C LEU A 209 -15.89 -25.59 -28.22
N SER A 210 -14.93 -26.35 -28.73
CA SER A 210 -13.53 -26.34 -28.29
C SER A 210 -12.90 -24.96 -28.47
N THR A 211 -13.10 -24.33 -29.63
CA THR A 211 -12.63 -22.96 -29.90
C THR A 211 -13.27 -21.94 -28.98
N ALA A 212 -14.58 -22.05 -28.71
CA ALA A 212 -15.27 -21.15 -27.78
C ALA A 212 -14.76 -21.30 -26.34
N MET A 213 -14.54 -22.54 -25.88
CA MET A 213 -13.98 -22.82 -24.55
C MET A 213 -12.53 -22.31 -24.41
N PHE A 214 -11.70 -22.53 -25.43
CA PHE A 214 -10.34 -22.03 -25.48
C PHE A 214 -10.30 -20.49 -25.48
N THR A 215 -11.17 -19.86 -26.26
CA THR A 215 -11.27 -18.39 -26.32
C THR A 215 -11.71 -17.82 -24.98
N ALA A 216 -12.76 -18.39 -24.37
CA ALA A 216 -13.23 -17.98 -23.05
C ALA A 216 -12.14 -18.13 -21.98
N MET A 217 -11.40 -19.24 -22.02
CA MET A 217 -10.26 -19.49 -21.12
C MET A 217 -9.17 -18.43 -21.30
N ILE A 218 -8.77 -18.11 -22.53
CA ILE A 218 -7.72 -17.09 -22.79
C ILE A 218 -8.18 -15.72 -22.31
N VAL A 219 -9.39 -15.30 -22.68
CA VAL A 219 -9.92 -13.97 -22.31
C VAL A 219 -10.01 -13.85 -20.79
N SER A 220 -10.53 -14.86 -20.10
CA SER A 220 -10.58 -14.86 -18.64
C SER A 220 -9.19 -14.89 -17.99
N SER A 221 -8.24 -15.65 -18.54
CA SER A 221 -6.85 -15.69 -18.04
C SER A 221 -6.16 -14.34 -18.21
N LEU A 222 -6.36 -13.67 -19.35
CA LEU A 222 -5.86 -12.32 -19.60
C LEU A 222 -6.49 -11.32 -18.63
N ASN A 223 -7.79 -11.44 -18.32
CA ASN A 223 -8.45 -10.56 -17.36
C ASN A 223 -7.91 -10.77 -15.92
N VAL A 224 -7.66 -12.02 -15.51
CA VAL A 224 -7.03 -12.32 -14.22
C VAL A 224 -5.62 -11.73 -14.15
N TYR A 225 -4.82 -11.90 -15.22
CA TYR A 225 -3.49 -11.32 -15.31
C TYR A 225 -3.51 -9.79 -15.24
N TYR A 226 -4.39 -9.14 -16.01
CA TYR A 226 -4.60 -7.71 -15.98
C TYR A 226 -5.02 -7.24 -14.58
N THR A 227 -5.96 -7.95 -13.94
CA THR A 227 -6.40 -7.63 -12.57
C THR A 227 -5.25 -7.71 -11.59
N TYR A 228 -4.45 -8.78 -11.63
CA TYR A 228 -3.31 -8.98 -10.74
C TYR A 228 -2.22 -7.91 -10.91
N ARG A 229 -1.93 -7.52 -12.17
CA ARG A 229 -0.84 -6.59 -12.49
C ARG A 229 -1.23 -5.14 -12.35
N VAL A 230 -2.46 -4.79 -12.75
CA VAL A 230 -2.90 -3.42 -12.95
C VAL A 230 -4.02 -3.04 -11.99
N SER A 231 -5.09 -3.84 -11.93
CA SER A 231 -6.31 -3.41 -11.23
C SER A 231 -6.27 -3.53 -9.71
N VAL A 232 -5.47 -4.45 -9.14
CA VAL A 232 -5.37 -4.56 -7.67
C VAL A 232 -4.51 -3.40 -7.12
N PRO A 233 -5.13 -2.45 -6.39
CA PRO A 233 -4.41 -1.32 -5.86
C PRO A 233 -3.53 -1.73 -4.67
N ILE A 234 -2.56 -0.89 -4.33
CA ILE A 234 -1.69 -1.09 -3.16
C ILE A 234 -2.45 -0.81 -1.86
N ILE A 235 -3.35 0.18 -1.89
CA ILE A 235 -4.26 0.55 -0.82
C ILE A 235 -5.69 0.50 -1.37
N GLN A 236 -6.59 -0.19 -0.66
CA GLN A 236 -8.02 -0.18 -0.95
C GLN A 236 -8.70 0.90 -0.12
N TRP A 237 -9.14 1.98 -0.76
CA TRP A 237 -9.81 3.09 -0.09
C TRP A 237 -11.30 2.83 0.08
N THR A 238 -11.83 3.22 1.23
CA THR A 238 -13.25 3.14 1.57
C THR A 238 -13.64 4.47 2.21
N ALA A 239 -14.62 5.14 1.62
CA ALA A 239 -15.16 6.36 2.22
C ALA A 239 -16.03 5.97 3.42
N SER A 240 -15.71 6.53 4.59
CA SER A 240 -16.52 6.42 5.79
C SER A 240 -17.45 7.63 5.84
N TYR A 241 -18.46 7.62 4.97
CA TYR A 241 -19.65 8.42 5.25
C TYR A 241 -20.46 7.62 6.26
N SER A 242 -20.49 8.09 7.51
CA SER A 242 -21.35 7.56 8.56
C SER A 242 -22.79 7.46 8.02
N SER A 243 -23.28 6.23 7.88
CA SER A 243 -24.72 5.92 7.84
C SER A 243 -25.35 6.13 9.19
#